data_AF-J8HPW9-F1
#
_entry.id   AF-J8HPW9-F1
#
_cell.length_a   1.000
_cell.length_b   1.000
_cell.length_c   1.000
_cell.angle_alpha   90.00
_cell.angle_beta   90.00
_cell.angle_gamma   90.00
#
_symmetry.space_group_name_H-M   'P 1'
#
loop_
_entity.id
_entity.type
_entity.pdbx_description
1 polymer ?
#
loop_
_entity_poly.entity_id
_entity_poly.type
_entity_poly.pdbx_seq_one_letter_code
_entity_poly.pdbx_strand_id
1 'polypeptide(L)'
;MKFPILFYINKLKYKRNLFINIYSILHINAIKENFYCYSAEIVMKDKSKRLMGMNVYITNTSLEEVPTNYVHSLYSLCWQIEILFKTWKSFFEIDECKNIKRERLECHLYGQLISILLCSSTMFQMRQFLLEKKKQELSEYKAIYIIKDYFPLLFQAIVFGTEELLKILHRLYQLLKKNGRKCHRYKKMTVFDILGIMYKTTLKHRQAA
;
A
#
# COMPACT_ATOMS: atom_id res chain seq x y z
N MET A 1 9.73 14.30 -11.29
CA MET A 1 10.16 14.78 -9.95
C MET A 1 10.48 13.57 -9.07
N LYS A 2 11.76 13.29 -8.85
CA LYS A 2 12.24 12.29 -7.88
C LYS A 2 12.23 12.95 -6.50
N PHE A 3 11.43 12.46 -5.57
CA PHE A 3 11.50 12.89 -4.16
C PHE A 3 12.45 11.96 -3.40
N PRO A 4 13.57 12.45 -2.84
CA PRO A 4 14.40 11.70 -1.92
C PRO A 4 13.92 11.96 -0.49
N ILE A 5 13.42 10.93 0.19
CA ILE A 5 13.19 10.95 1.64
C ILE A 5 14.05 9.84 2.22
N LEU A 6 15.37 10.07 2.23
CA LEU A 6 16.31 9.38 3.09
C LEU A 6 16.74 10.41 4.13
N PHE A 7 16.20 10.34 5.34
CA PHE A 7 16.82 10.73 6.61
C PHE A 7 15.76 10.77 7.70
N TYR A 8 15.56 9.65 8.39
CA TYR A 8 15.31 9.52 9.83
C TYR A 8 14.79 8.10 10.09
N ILE A 9 14.92 7.62 11.34
CA ILE A 9 14.56 6.28 11.83
C ILE A 9 15.74 5.29 11.81
N ASN A 10 16.83 5.67 12.49
CA ASN A 10 17.87 4.72 12.89
C ASN A 10 17.81 4.35 14.39
N LYS A 11 16.64 4.47 15.04
CA LYS A 11 16.56 4.23 16.49
C LYS A 11 15.19 3.78 17.02
N LEU A 12 14.62 2.70 16.49
CA LEU A 12 13.55 1.94 17.16
C LEU A 12 13.70 0.44 16.88
N LYS A 13 14.75 -0.16 17.45
CA LYS A 13 14.91 -1.61 17.56
C LYS A 13 13.89 -2.13 18.57
N TYR A 14 13.26 -3.25 18.24
CA TYR A 14 12.31 -4.04 19.02
C TYR A 14 10.82 -3.61 18.98
N LYS A 15 9.99 -4.54 18.46
CA LYS A 15 8.51 -4.56 18.48
C LYS A 15 7.78 -3.67 17.44
N ARG A 16 7.99 -3.94 16.14
CA ARG A 16 7.15 -3.37 15.06
C ARG A 16 7.15 -4.24 13.78
N ASN A 17 6.69 -5.48 13.90
CA ASN A 17 6.80 -6.53 12.86
C ASN A 17 5.93 -6.37 11.59
N LEU A 18 5.18 -5.27 11.40
CA LEU A 18 4.54 -4.99 10.10
C LEU A 18 4.96 -3.70 9.43
N PHE A 19 5.48 -2.72 10.17
CA PHE A 19 5.98 -1.48 9.58
C PHE A 19 7.34 -1.69 8.90
N ILE A 20 8.20 -2.52 9.49
CA ILE A 20 9.56 -2.77 8.98
C ILE A 20 9.54 -3.47 7.62
N ASN A 21 8.55 -4.34 7.34
CA ASN A 21 8.54 -5.15 6.12
C ASN A 21 8.29 -4.36 4.82
N ILE A 22 7.64 -3.18 4.89
CA ILE A 22 7.48 -2.32 3.71
C ILE A 22 8.75 -1.50 3.45
N TYR A 23 9.46 -1.09 4.52
CA TYR A 23 10.71 -0.33 4.40
C TYR A 23 11.91 -1.18 3.99
N SER A 24 11.96 -2.46 4.34
CA SER A 24 12.98 -3.39 3.83
C SER A 24 12.83 -3.67 2.32
N ILE A 25 11.60 -3.67 1.79
CA ILE A 25 11.35 -3.76 0.34
C ILE A 25 11.80 -2.48 -0.39
N LEU A 26 11.68 -1.31 0.23
CA LEU A 26 12.18 -0.04 -0.32
C LEU A 26 13.72 0.03 -0.40
N HIS A 27 14.43 -0.78 0.39
CA HIS A 27 15.90 -0.86 0.34
C HIS A 27 16.42 -1.72 -0.81
N ILE A 28 15.56 -2.57 -1.37
CA ILE A 28 15.80 -3.30 -2.61
C ILE A 28 15.48 -2.35 -3.75
N ASN A 29 16.51 -1.69 -4.28
CA ASN A 29 16.37 -0.86 -5.48
C ASN A 29 16.26 -1.78 -6.69
N ALA A 30 15.10 -2.40 -6.86
CA ALA A 30 14.79 -3.17 -8.04
C ALA A 30 14.25 -2.22 -9.13
N ILE A 31 15.00 -2.06 -10.22
CA ILE A 31 14.51 -1.36 -11.41
C ILE A 31 14.00 -2.43 -12.38
N LYS A 32 12.73 -2.32 -12.78
CA LYS A 32 12.18 -3.11 -13.89
C LYS A 32 12.14 -2.25 -15.13
N GLU A 33 12.98 -2.61 -16.10
CA GLU A 33 12.80 -2.15 -17.47
C GLU A 33 11.86 -3.10 -18.19
N ASN A 34 10.78 -2.55 -18.75
CA ASN A 34 9.97 -3.26 -19.72
C ASN A 34 10.27 -2.68 -21.10
N PHE A 35 10.74 -3.52 -22.02
CA PHE A 35 10.90 -3.12 -23.41
C PHE A 35 9.56 -3.20 -24.14
N TYR A 36 8.71 -2.17 -23.97
CA TYR A 36 7.52 -1.98 -24.79
C TYR A 36 7.79 -0.94 -25.87
N CYS A 37 8.05 -1.38 -27.10
CA CYS A 37 8.09 -0.50 -28.26
C CYS A 37 6.71 -0.53 -28.93
N TYR A 38 5.91 0.52 -28.75
CA TYR A 38 4.68 0.72 -29.53
C TYR A 38 5.05 1.32 -30.87
N SER A 39 5.12 0.48 -31.91
CA SER A 39 5.17 0.92 -33.30
C SER A 39 4.12 0.16 -34.09
N ALA A 40 2.93 0.73 -34.20
CA ALA A 40 2.05 0.38 -35.31
C ALA A 40 2.80 0.78 -36.60
N GLU A 41 2.97 -0.16 -37.53
CA GLU A 41 3.53 0.02 -38.88
C GLU A 41 5.06 -0.11 -39.11
N ILE A 42 5.85 -0.75 -38.23
CA ILE A 42 7.26 -1.12 -38.54
C ILE A 42 7.47 -2.64 -38.52
N VAL A 43 7.99 -3.20 -39.62
CA VAL A 43 8.44 -4.61 -39.68
C VAL A 43 9.69 -4.78 -38.81
N MET A 44 9.51 -5.35 -37.62
CA MET A 44 10.59 -5.56 -36.65
C MET A 44 11.46 -6.78 -36.99
N LYS A 45 12.79 -6.64 -36.85
CA LYS A 45 13.74 -7.77 -36.87
C LYS A 45 13.42 -8.77 -35.75
N ASP A 46 13.59 -10.07 -36.01
CA ASP A 46 13.22 -11.14 -35.07
C ASP A 46 13.92 -11.05 -33.71
N LYS A 47 15.16 -10.53 -33.67
CA LYS A 47 15.87 -10.25 -32.42
C LYS A 47 15.10 -9.25 -31.53
N SER A 48 14.52 -8.22 -32.14
CA SER A 48 13.74 -7.21 -31.41
C SER A 48 12.39 -7.75 -30.94
N LYS A 49 11.75 -8.65 -31.71
CA LYS A 49 10.53 -9.36 -31.28
C LYS A 49 10.78 -10.27 -30.07
N ARG A 50 11.93 -10.96 -30.02
CA ARG A 50 12.31 -11.80 -28.86
C ARG A 50 12.51 -10.99 -27.58
N LEU A 51 13.01 -9.75 -27.71
CA LEU A 51 13.23 -8.84 -26.58
C LEU A 51 11.92 -8.20 -26.06
N MET A 52 10.87 -8.10 -26.87
CA MET A 52 9.56 -7.49 -26.50
C MET A 52 8.83 -8.19 -25.34
N GLY A 53 9.21 -9.42 -24.97
CA GLY A 53 8.60 -10.18 -23.88
C GLY A 53 9.43 -10.28 -22.60
N MET A 54 10.65 -9.70 -22.59
CA MET A 54 11.59 -9.88 -21.49
C MET A 54 11.38 -8.82 -20.40
N ASN A 55 11.29 -9.28 -19.15
CA ASN A 55 11.34 -8.41 -17.97
C ASN A 55 12.76 -8.52 -17.38
N VAL A 56 13.50 -7.42 -17.38
CA VAL A 56 14.84 -7.35 -16.76
C VAL A 56 14.70 -6.73 -15.38
N TYR A 57 15.26 -7.39 -14.37
CA TYR A 57 15.30 -6.92 -12.99
C TYR A 57 16.74 -6.63 -12.61
N ILE A 58 17.04 -5.39 -12.25
CA ILE A 58 18.34 -4.98 -11.71
C ILE A 58 18.14 -4.75 -10.22
N THR A 59 18.86 -5.47 -9.37
CA THR A 59 18.78 -5.34 -7.91
C THR A 59 20.17 -5.25 -7.28
N ASN A 60 20.27 -4.55 -6.15
CA ASN A 60 21.47 -4.47 -5.32
C ASN A 60 21.58 -5.62 -4.29
N THR A 61 20.60 -6.52 -4.26
CA THR A 61 20.49 -7.63 -3.31
C THR A 61 21.30 -8.84 -3.76
N SER A 62 21.94 -9.54 -2.81
CA SER A 62 22.67 -10.77 -3.10
C SER A 62 21.72 -11.96 -3.31
N LEU A 63 22.20 -13.01 -3.98
CA LEU A 63 21.45 -14.26 -4.17
C LEU A 63 21.12 -14.98 -2.85
N GLU A 64 21.90 -14.73 -1.80
CA GLU A 64 21.70 -15.27 -0.46
C GLU A 64 20.53 -14.60 0.27
N GLU A 65 20.35 -13.29 0.06
CA GLU A 65 19.28 -12.50 0.66
C GLU A 65 17.94 -12.70 -0.07
N VAL A 66 17.96 -12.68 -1.40
CA VAL A 66 16.77 -12.89 -2.23
C VAL A 66 17.11 -13.82 -3.39
N PRO A 67 16.62 -15.07 -3.34
CA PRO A 67 16.80 -16.00 -4.44
C PRO A 67 16.05 -15.52 -5.70
N THR A 68 16.59 -15.82 -6.88
CA THR A 68 16.12 -15.30 -8.18
C THR A 68 14.62 -15.55 -8.44
N ASN A 69 14.08 -16.66 -7.96
CA ASN A 69 12.66 -17.01 -8.08
C ASN A 69 11.72 -16.08 -7.28
N TYR A 70 12.21 -15.39 -6.24
CA TYR A 70 11.43 -14.46 -5.44
C TYR A 70 11.51 -13.01 -5.93
N VAL A 71 12.50 -12.66 -6.74
CA VAL A 71 12.71 -11.28 -7.24
C VAL A 71 11.46 -10.74 -7.95
N HIS A 72 10.85 -11.54 -8.82
CA HIS A 72 9.63 -11.16 -9.52
C HIS A 72 8.46 -10.87 -8.56
N SER A 73 8.26 -11.77 -7.59
CA SER A 73 7.19 -11.65 -6.60
C SER A 73 7.39 -10.44 -5.68
N LEU A 74 8.63 -10.18 -5.26
CA LEU A 74 8.97 -9.00 -4.45
C LEU A 74 8.79 -7.71 -5.24
N TYR A 75 9.22 -7.66 -6.49
CA TYR A 75 8.99 -6.49 -7.35
C TYR A 75 7.49 -6.19 -7.52
N SER A 76 6.63 -7.21 -7.52
CA SER A 76 5.18 -7.00 -7.58
C SER A 76 4.62 -6.24 -6.38
N LEU A 77 5.37 -6.16 -5.26
CA LEU A 77 4.98 -5.38 -4.08
C LEU A 77 5.15 -3.87 -4.30
N CYS A 78 5.99 -3.43 -5.24
CA CYS A 78 6.10 -2.01 -5.60
C CYS A 78 4.75 -1.44 -6.08
N TRP A 79 3.91 -2.28 -6.69
CA TRP A 79 2.54 -1.91 -7.07
C TRP A 79 1.66 -1.52 -5.87
N GLN A 80 1.99 -1.94 -4.64
CA GLN A 80 1.25 -1.48 -3.45
C GLN A 80 1.43 0.02 -3.20
N ILE A 81 2.63 0.55 -3.47
CA ILE A 81 2.91 1.98 -3.38
C ILE A 81 2.07 2.72 -4.42
N GLU A 82 1.98 2.19 -5.64
CA GLU A 82 1.13 2.76 -6.69
C GLU A 82 -0.36 2.76 -6.31
N ILE A 83 -0.87 1.66 -5.74
CA ILE A 83 -2.25 1.57 -5.25
C ILE A 83 -2.49 2.61 -4.15
N LEU A 84 -1.54 2.80 -3.23
CA LEU A 84 -1.65 3.80 -2.17
C LEU A 84 -1.72 5.22 -2.75
N PHE A 85 -0.82 5.57 -3.68
CA PHE A 85 -0.86 6.87 -4.35
C PHE A 85 -2.10 7.09 -5.20
N LYS A 86 -2.59 6.06 -5.92
CA LYS A 86 -3.86 6.13 -6.66
C LYS A 86 -5.03 6.39 -5.72
N THR A 87 -5.02 5.75 -4.56
CA THR A 87 -6.02 5.94 -3.52
C THR A 87 -5.97 7.37 -2.96
N TRP A 88 -4.77 7.90 -2.75
CA TRP A 88 -4.59 9.28 -2.27
C TRP A 88 -5.05 10.32 -3.28
N LYS A 89 -4.69 10.16 -4.56
CA LYS A 89 -5.21 11.02 -5.64
C LYS A 89 -6.73 10.96 -5.71
N SER A 90 -7.30 9.76 -5.76
CA SER A 90 -8.75 9.58 -5.91
C SER A 90 -9.59 10.09 -4.74
N PHE A 91 -9.08 10.01 -3.50
CA PHE A 91 -9.87 10.38 -2.33
C PHE A 91 -9.47 11.70 -1.69
N PHE A 92 -8.25 12.17 -1.89
CA PHE A 92 -7.77 13.42 -1.31
C PHE A 92 -7.51 14.49 -2.37
N GLU A 93 -7.64 14.16 -3.66
CA GLU A 93 -7.54 15.12 -4.78
C GLU A 93 -6.22 15.91 -4.74
N ILE A 94 -5.12 15.25 -4.34
CA ILE A 94 -3.82 15.91 -4.16
C ILE A 94 -3.20 16.37 -5.49
N ASP A 95 -3.65 15.81 -6.61
CA ASP A 95 -3.27 16.21 -7.95
C ASP A 95 -4.13 17.34 -8.53
N GLU A 96 -5.25 17.68 -7.89
CA GLU A 96 -6.07 18.82 -8.29
C GLU A 96 -5.48 20.14 -7.77
N CYS A 97 -4.73 20.82 -8.64
CA CYS A 97 -4.21 22.15 -8.35
C CYS A 97 -5.17 23.22 -8.88
N LYS A 98 -5.84 23.94 -7.95
CA LYS A 98 -6.61 25.13 -8.31
C LYS A 98 -5.68 26.31 -8.54
N ASN A 99 -6.04 27.18 -9.48
CA ASN A 99 -5.25 28.36 -9.80
C ASN A 99 -5.53 29.46 -8.73
N ILE A 100 -4.81 29.38 -7.61
CA ILE A 100 -4.95 30.26 -6.44
C ILE A 100 -3.59 30.81 -6.02
N LYS A 101 -3.60 31.81 -5.12
CA LYS A 101 -2.37 32.35 -4.53
C LYS A 101 -1.53 31.24 -3.88
N ARG A 102 -0.22 31.34 -4.03
CA ARG A 102 0.75 30.33 -3.57
C ARG A 102 0.56 29.97 -2.09
N GLU A 103 0.34 30.95 -1.24
CA GLU A 103 0.19 30.74 0.21
C GLU A 103 -1.05 29.91 0.54
N ARG A 104 -2.15 30.13 -0.20
CA ARG A 104 -3.38 29.33 -0.05
C ARG A 104 -3.20 27.91 -0.57
N LEU A 105 -2.46 27.74 -1.68
CA LEU A 105 -2.13 26.43 -2.22
C LEU A 105 -1.28 25.61 -1.25
N GLU A 106 -0.23 26.22 -0.70
CA GLU A 106 0.65 25.58 0.29
C GLU A 106 -0.15 25.15 1.53
N CYS A 107 -0.98 26.03 2.09
CA CYS A 107 -1.84 25.70 3.23
C CYS A 107 -2.81 24.54 2.92
N HIS A 108 -3.44 24.56 1.75
CA HIS A 108 -4.32 23.48 1.31
C HIS A 108 -3.59 22.14 1.18
N LEU A 109 -2.40 22.15 0.56
CA LEU A 109 -1.56 20.98 0.41
C LEU A 109 -1.15 20.39 1.76
N TYR A 110 -0.73 21.22 2.72
CA TYR A 110 -0.41 20.75 4.07
C TYR A 110 -1.63 20.11 4.76
N GLY A 111 -2.83 20.70 4.62
CA GLY A 111 -4.06 20.12 5.14
C GLY A 111 -4.39 18.76 4.53
N GLN A 112 -4.21 18.60 3.22
CA GLN A 112 -4.38 17.31 2.52
C GLN A 112 -3.36 16.29 3.00
N LEU A 113 -2.08 16.66 3.15
CA LEU A 113 -1.02 15.77 3.63
C LEU A 113 -1.28 15.29 5.06
N ILE A 114 -1.73 16.17 5.96
CA ILE A 114 -2.11 15.81 7.33
C ILE A 114 -3.29 14.83 7.31
N SER A 115 -4.30 15.10 6.48
CA SER A 115 -5.46 14.22 6.34
C SER A 115 -5.09 12.83 5.82
N ILE A 116 -4.21 12.76 4.82
CA ILE A 116 -3.66 11.51 4.28
C ILE A 116 -2.89 10.75 5.36
N LEU A 117 -2.06 11.44 6.14
CA LEU A 117 -1.27 10.85 7.22
C LEU A 117 -2.17 10.21 8.28
N LEU A 118 -3.18 10.96 8.76
CA LEU A 118 -4.14 10.48 9.75
C LEU A 118 -4.94 9.27 9.23
N CYS A 119 -5.37 9.32 7.97
CA CYS A 119 -6.20 8.26 7.38
C CYS A 119 -5.37 6.99 7.21
N SER A 120 -4.17 7.13 6.66
CA SER A 120 -3.25 6.03 6.43
C SER A 120 -2.82 5.40 7.75
N SER A 121 -2.50 6.20 8.78
CA SER A 121 -2.12 5.70 10.10
C SER A 121 -3.24 4.86 10.75
N THR A 122 -4.48 5.35 10.72
CA THR A 122 -5.66 4.64 11.22
C THR A 122 -5.89 3.34 10.43
N MET A 123 -5.77 3.39 9.10
CA MET A 123 -5.91 2.21 8.24
C MET A 123 -4.89 1.13 8.60
N PHE A 124 -3.61 1.51 8.75
CA PHE A 124 -2.54 0.57 9.10
C PHE A 124 -2.77 -0.07 10.46
N GLN A 125 -3.21 0.70 11.46
CA GLN A 125 -3.54 0.17 12.79
C GLN A 125 -4.73 -0.79 12.75
N MET A 126 -5.83 -0.41 12.10
CA MET A 126 -7.03 -1.25 11.97
C MET A 126 -6.72 -2.55 11.23
N ARG A 127 -5.87 -2.50 10.20
CA ARG A 127 -5.36 -3.68 9.50
C ARG A 127 -4.60 -4.61 10.44
N GLN A 128 -3.70 -4.08 11.29
CA GLN A 128 -2.99 -4.93 12.27
C GLN A 128 -3.97 -5.64 13.19
N PHE A 129 -4.91 -4.90 13.78
CA PHE A 129 -5.88 -5.47 14.70
C PHE A 129 -6.75 -6.57 14.05
N LEU A 130 -7.18 -6.36 12.80
CA LEU A 130 -7.96 -7.36 12.06
C LEU A 130 -7.13 -8.60 11.67
N LEU A 131 -5.85 -8.40 11.32
CA LEU A 131 -4.95 -9.50 11.04
C LEU A 131 -4.68 -10.34 12.29
N GLU A 132 -4.39 -9.70 13.42
CA GLU A 132 -4.11 -10.39 14.69
C GLU A 132 -5.34 -11.14 15.21
N LYS A 133 -6.49 -10.44 15.33
CA LYS A 133 -7.70 -10.99 15.98
C LYS A 133 -8.52 -11.91 15.08
N LYS A 134 -8.50 -11.68 13.77
CA LYS A 134 -9.40 -12.37 12.82
C LYS A 134 -8.69 -12.99 11.63
N LYS A 135 -7.37 -12.82 11.51
CA LYS A 135 -6.59 -13.35 10.39
C LYS A 135 -7.21 -12.91 9.06
N GLN A 136 -7.61 -11.65 8.97
CA GLN A 136 -8.30 -11.08 7.82
C GLN A 136 -7.44 -10.00 7.15
N GLU A 137 -7.23 -10.12 5.84
CA GLU A 137 -6.60 -9.06 5.05
C GLU A 137 -7.61 -7.96 4.72
N LEU A 138 -7.24 -6.73 5.05
CA LEU A 138 -8.03 -5.53 4.82
C LEU A 138 -7.59 -4.86 3.51
N SER A 139 -8.51 -4.47 2.64
CA SER A 139 -8.20 -3.71 1.42
C SER A 139 -7.82 -2.27 1.76
N GLU A 140 -6.68 -1.81 1.22
CA GLU A 140 -6.18 -0.44 1.35
C GLU A 140 -7.24 0.57 0.92
N TYR A 141 -7.74 0.41 -0.30
CA TYR A 141 -8.70 1.30 -0.94
C TYR A 141 -10.02 1.39 -0.15
N LYS A 142 -10.64 0.24 0.14
CA LYS A 142 -11.93 0.21 0.89
C LYS A 142 -11.77 0.77 2.30
N ALA A 143 -10.65 0.49 2.96
CA ALA A 143 -10.41 0.98 4.31
C ALA A 143 -10.25 2.49 4.35
N ILE A 144 -9.42 3.05 3.46
CA ILE A 144 -9.24 4.51 3.37
C ILE A 144 -10.56 5.21 3.05
N TYR A 145 -11.35 4.66 2.13
CA TYR A 145 -12.70 5.17 1.82
C TYR A 145 -13.58 5.25 3.07
N ILE A 146 -13.73 4.14 3.80
CA ILE A 146 -14.56 4.08 5.02
C ILE A 146 -14.01 5.01 6.12
N ILE A 147 -12.70 5.06 6.30
CA ILE A 147 -12.07 5.89 7.34
C ILE A 147 -12.23 7.37 7.04
N LYS A 148 -12.09 7.78 5.77
CA LYS A 148 -12.28 9.17 5.33
C LYS A 148 -13.70 9.64 5.65
N ASP A 149 -14.72 8.83 5.39
CA ASP A 149 -16.11 9.17 5.74
C ASP A 149 -16.32 9.33 7.26
N TYR A 150 -15.50 8.66 8.07
CA TYR A 150 -15.55 8.73 9.53
C TYR A 150 -14.78 9.91 10.14
N PHE A 151 -14.03 10.67 9.35
CA PHE A 151 -13.21 11.77 9.87
C PHE A 151 -13.99 12.84 10.64
N PRO A 152 -15.11 13.39 10.14
CA PRO A 152 -15.87 14.39 10.88
C PRO A 152 -16.30 13.88 12.26
N LEU A 153 -16.72 12.62 12.33
CA LEU A 153 -17.13 11.96 13.56
C LEU A 153 -15.97 11.75 14.53
N LEU A 154 -14.80 11.35 14.02
CA LEU A 154 -13.58 11.21 14.83
C LEU A 154 -13.13 12.56 15.39
N PHE A 155 -13.12 13.63 14.59
CA PHE A 155 -12.76 14.97 15.06
C PHE A 155 -13.71 15.48 16.14
N GLN A 156 -15.02 15.27 15.96
CA GLN A 156 -15.99 15.61 16.99
C GLN A 156 -15.73 14.84 18.28
N ALA A 157 -15.55 13.52 18.20
CA ALA A 157 -15.32 12.72 19.40
C ALA A 157 -14.02 13.06 20.16
N ILE A 158 -12.97 13.48 19.46
CA ILE A 158 -11.75 13.98 20.12
C ILE A 158 -12.07 15.18 21.03
N VAL A 159 -13.00 16.05 20.61
CA VAL A 159 -13.42 17.22 21.40
C VAL A 159 -14.31 16.81 22.59
N PHE A 160 -15.22 15.86 22.40
CA PHE A 160 -16.16 15.45 23.46
C PHE A 160 -15.55 14.55 24.54
N GLY A 161 -14.51 13.78 24.22
CA GLY A 161 -13.75 13.01 25.21
C GLY A 161 -13.41 11.58 24.78
N THR A 162 -12.65 10.89 25.63
CA THR A 162 -12.08 9.56 25.33
C THR A 162 -13.13 8.47 25.15
N GLU A 163 -14.23 8.51 25.90
CA GLU A 163 -15.31 7.51 25.83
C GLU A 163 -16.02 7.52 24.47
N GLU A 164 -16.39 8.69 23.97
CA GLU A 164 -17.02 8.82 22.66
C GLU A 164 -16.07 8.43 21.54
N LEU A 165 -14.79 8.77 21.67
CA LEU A 165 -13.76 8.36 20.72
C LEU A 165 -13.66 6.83 20.63
N LEU A 166 -13.64 6.13 21.76
CA LEU A 166 -13.62 4.67 21.81
C LEU A 166 -14.85 4.05 21.16
N LYS A 167 -16.05 4.61 21.40
CA LYS A 167 -17.30 4.14 20.76
C LYS A 167 -17.22 4.26 19.24
N ILE A 168 -16.77 5.41 18.72
CA ILE A 168 -16.65 5.63 17.28
C ILE A 168 -15.58 4.73 16.66
N LEU A 169 -14.42 4.59 17.30
CA LEU A 169 -13.38 3.67 16.85
C LEU A 169 -13.86 2.21 16.84
N HIS A 170 -14.65 1.81 17.83
CA HIS A 170 -15.24 0.47 17.86
C HIS A 170 -16.21 0.27 16.69
N ARG A 171 -17.07 1.25 16.41
CA ARG A 171 -18.00 1.22 15.27
C ARG A 171 -17.26 1.14 13.94
N LEU A 172 -16.22 1.95 13.78
CA LEU A 172 -15.34 1.95 12.62
C LEU A 172 -14.69 0.56 12.42
N TYR A 173 -14.18 -0.04 13.50
CA TYR A 173 -13.61 -1.39 13.45
C TYR A 173 -14.63 -2.43 12.96
N GLN A 174 -15.88 -2.40 13.46
CA GLN A 174 -16.91 -3.35 13.02
C GLN A 174 -17.28 -3.17 11.54
N LEU A 175 -17.32 -1.93 11.05
CA LEU A 175 -17.56 -1.65 9.62
C LEU A 175 -16.41 -2.13 8.74
N LEU A 176 -15.16 -1.85 9.11
CA LEU A 176 -13.98 -2.31 8.40
C LEU A 176 -13.92 -3.84 8.38
N LYS A 177 -14.28 -4.48 9.49
CA LYS A 177 -14.38 -5.95 9.57
C LYS A 177 -15.39 -6.51 8.58
N LYS A 178 -16.59 -5.90 8.48
CA LYS A 178 -17.68 -6.39 7.62
C LYS A 178 -17.42 -6.11 6.14
N ASN A 179 -17.00 -4.89 5.81
CA ASN A 179 -16.98 -4.37 4.44
C ASN A 179 -15.57 -4.27 3.83
N GLY A 180 -14.55 -4.15 4.68
CA GLY A 180 -13.18 -3.86 4.25
C GLY A 180 -12.37 -5.07 3.81
N ARG A 181 -12.95 -6.28 3.79
CA ARG A 181 -12.21 -7.50 3.39
C ARG A 181 -11.63 -7.34 1.97
N LYS A 182 -10.36 -7.70 1.81
CA LYS A 182 -9.69 -7.70 0.51
C LYS A 182 -10.24 -8.82 -0.37
N CYS A 183 -10.60 -8.46 -1.60
CA CYS A 183 -11.00 -9.41 -2.62
C CYS A 183 -9.75 -10.12 -3.14
N HIS A 184 -9.84 -11.45 -3.31
CA HIS A 184 -8.78 -12.24 -3.89
C HIS A 184 -9.09 -12.49 -5.36
N ARG A 185 -8.16 -12.16 -6.25
CA ARG A 185 -8.31 -12.44 -7.68
C ARG A 185 -7.78 -13.85 -7.97
N TYR A 186 -8.51 -14.61 -8.76
CA TYR A 186 -8.14 -15.98 -9.11
C TYR A 186 -6.70 -16.05 -9.67
N LYS A 187 -5.89 -17.00 -9.16
CA LYS A 187 -4.48 -17.23 -9.51
C LYS A 187 -3.52 -16.06 -9.24
N LYS A 188 -3.91 -15.06 -8.44
CA LYS A 188 -3.03 -13.94 -8.08
C LYS A 188 -2.76 -13.90 -6.59
N MET A 189 -1.48 -14.03 -6.23
CA MET A 189 -1.01 -13.88 -4.86
C MET A 189 -1.27 -12.47 -4.33
N THR A 190 -1.69 -12.36 -3.08
CA THR A 190 -1.74 -11.09 -2.35
C THR A 190 -0.38 -10.76 -1.75
N VAL A 191 -0.25 -9.55 -1.21
CA VAL A 191 0.93 -9.12 -0.45
C VAL A 191 1.21 -10.08 0.70
N PHE A 192 0.16 -10.54 1.38
CA PHE A 192 0.31 -11.47 2.50
C PHE A 192 0.75 -12.86 2.03
N ASP A 193 0.30 -13.30 0.85
CA ASP A 193 0.78 -14.55 0.24
C ASP A 193 2.27 -14.46 -0.14
N ILE A 194 2.70 -13.34 -0.73
CA ILE A 194 4.13 -13.10 -1.09
C ILE A 194 5.02 -13.06 0.15
N LEU A 195 4.54 -12.43 1.23
CA LEU A 195 5.28 -12.28 2.49
C LEU A 195 5.16 -13.50 3.42
N GLY A 196 4.43 -14.55 3.03
CA GLY A 196 4.22 -15.74 3.87
C GLY A 196 3.42 -15.49 5.15
N ILE A 197 2.65 -14.40 5.23
CA ILE A 197 1.86 -14.05 6.40
C ILE A 197 0.60 -14.91 6.43
N MET A 198 0.37 -15.66 7.52
CA MET A 198 -0.80 -16.54 7.63
C MET A 198 -2.11 -15.77 7.86
N TYR A 199 -3.10 -15.98 6.99
CA TYR A 199 -4.46 -15.44 7.13
C TYR A 199 -5.55 -16.46 6.72
N LYS A 200 -6.83 -16.15 6.95
CA LYS A 200 -7.98 -17.08 6.83
C LYS A 200 -8.09 -17.82 5.51
N THR A 201 -7.72 -17.19 4.39
CA THR A 201 -7.84 -17.84 3.07
C THR A 201 -6.75 -18.91 2.89
N THR A 202 -5.53 -18.66 3.37
CA THR A 202 -4.43 -19.63 3.41
C THR A 202 -4.78 -20.86 4.27
N LEU A 203 -5.51 -20.66 5.37
CA LEU A 203 -5.96 -21.76 6.24
C LEU A 203 -6.97 -22.69 5.54
N LYS A 204 -7.91 -22.14 4.77
CA LYS A 204 -8.90 -22.96 4.03
C LYS A 204 -8.25 -23.83 2.96
N HIS A 205 -7.24 -23.32 2.25
CA HIS A 205 -6.52 -24.11 1.24
C HIS A 205 -5.69 -25.25 1.85
N ARG A 206 -5.11 -25.07 3.05
CA ARG A 206 -4.37 -26.13 3.76
C ARG A 206 -5.27 -27.19 4.41
N GLN A 207 -6.54 -26.88 4.68
CA GLN A 207 -7.49 -27.86 5.22
C GLN A 207 -8.14 -28.71 4.12
N ALA A 208 -7.98 -28.32 2.86
CA ALA A 208 -8.58 -28.98 1.69
C ALA A 208 -7.54 -29.65 0.77
N ALA A 209 -6.28 -29.70 1.20
CA ALA A 209 -5.16 -30.38 0.56
C ALA A 209 -4.58 -31.40 1.53
#